data_AF-A0A381XJA9-F1
#
_entry.id   AF-A0A381XJA9-F1
#
_cell.length_a   1.000
_cell.length_b   1.000
_cell.length_c   1.000
_cell.angle_alpha   90.00
_cell.angle_beta   90.00
_cell.angle_gamma   90.00
#
_symmetry.space_group_name_H-M   'P 1'
#
loop_
_entity.id
_entity.type
_entity.pdbx_description
1 polymer ?
#
loop_
_entity_poly.entity_id
_entity_poly.type
_entity_poly.pdbx_seq_one_letter_code
_entity_poly.pdbx_strand_id
1 'polypeptide(L)' 'MLGEGRFGVSESRCLGRCEHGPVAVVYPDDVWYQYIDEEDVDEIIDSHLMGGKEVKRLKIK' A
#
# COMPACT_ATOMS: atom_id res chain seq x y z
N MET A 1 -1.47 15.93 -6.48
CA MET A 1 -2.75 15.82 -7.19
C MET A 1 -3.38 14.51 -6.75
N LEU A 2 -4.63 14.51 -6.29
CA LEU A 2 -5.36 13.27 -5.96
C LEU A 2 -5.93 12.70 -7.26
N GLY A 3 -5.77 11.39 -7.48
CA GLY A 3 -6.28 10.69 -8.66
C GLY A 3 -7.80 10.53 -8.64
N GLU A 4 -8.36 9.96 -9.72
CA GLU A 4 -9.75 9.51 -9.76
C GLU A 4 -9.97 8.49 -8.62
N GLY A 5 -10.88 8.79 -7.70
CA GLY A 5 -11.04 8.05 -6.43
C GLY A 5 -10.60 8.82 -5.17
N ARG A 6 -9.99 10.02 -5.33
CA ARG A 6 -9.45 10.85 -4.23
C ARG A 6 -8.28 10.20 -3.49
N PHE A 7 -7.62 9.24 -4.11
CA PHE A 7 -6.39 8.65 -3.58
C PHE A 7 -5.17 9.49 -4.00
N GLY A 8 -4.26 9.70 -3.06
CA GLY A 8 -3.00 10.39 -3.30
C GLY A 8 -1.86 9.40 -3.23
N VAL A 9 -1.05 9.33 -4.29
CA VAL A 9 0.20 8.56 -4.29
C VAL A 9 1.35 9.55 -4.17
N SER A 10 2.35 9.21 -3.36
CA SER A 10 3.57 9.99 -3.22
C SER A 10 4.75 9.04 -3.15
N GLU A 11 5.80 9.35 -3.89
CA GLU A 11 7.05 8.61 -3.79
C GLU A 11 7.69 8.90 -2.44
N SER A 12 8.01 7.85 -1.69
CA SER A 12 8.79 7.95 -0.46
C SER A 12 10.20 7.42 -0.68
N ARG A 13 11.15 7.96 0.10
CA ARG A 13 12.48 7.35 0.26
C ARG A 13 12.41 6.25 1.32
N CYS A 14 13.52 5.96 1.99
CA CYS A 14 13.57 4.96 3.05
C CYS A 14 12.51 5.22 4.13
N LEU A 15 11.65 4.22 4.37
CA LEU A 15 10.64 4.21 5.42
C LEU A 15 11.07 3.41 6.68
N GLY A 16 12.34 3.04 6.78
CA GLY A 16 12.89 2.33 7.94
C GLY A 16 12.57 0.83 8.03
N ARG A 17 11.90 0.26 7.02
CA ARG A 17 11.54 -1.18 6.96
C ARG A 17 12.33 -1.92 5.87
N CYS A 18 13.65 -1.83 5.92
CA CYS A 18 14.52 -2.37 4.87
C CYS A 18 14.36 -3.89 4.67
N GLU A 19 14.10 -4.65 5.74
CA GLU A 19 13.90 -6.11 5.67
C GLU A 19 12.64 -6.52 4.90
N HIS A 20 11.69 -5.59 4.72
CA HIS A 20 10.43 -5.82 4.02
C HIS A 20 10.33 -5.04 2.70
N GLY A 21 11.42 -4.43 2.24
CA GLY A 21 11.42 -3.66 0.99
C GLY A 21 11.14 -4.53 -0.23
N PRO A 22 10.39 -4.05 -1.25
CA PRO A 22 9.67 -2.77 -1.37
C PRO A 22 8.48 -2.65 -0.41
N VAL A 23 8.23 -1.44 0.11
CA VAL A 23 7.13 -1.18 1.06
C VAL A 23 6.26 0.01 0.65
N ALA A 24 4.96 -0.11 0.93
CA ALA A 24 3.99 0.96 0.82
C ALA A 24 3.24 1.13 2.15
N VAL A 25 2.82 2.35 2.46
CA VAL A 25 2.00 2.68 3.62
C VAL A 25 0.71 3.36 3.17
N VAL A 26 -0.41 2.89 3.69
CA VAL A 26 -1.75 3.44 3.41
C VAL A 26 -2.20 4.25 4.62
N TYR A 27 -2.46 5.54 4.40
CA TYR A 27 -3.05 6.44 5.37
C TYR A 27 -4.51 6.76 5.00
N PRO A 28 -5.40 6.99 5.99
CA PRO A 28 -5.13 7.15 7.43
C PRO A 28 -5.04 5.83 8.23
N ASP A 29 -5.18 4.67 7.58
CA ASP A 29 -5.34 3.37 8.25
C ASP A 29 -4.06 2.84 8.93
N ASP A 30 -2.90 3.47 8.69
CA ASP A 30 -1.57 3.04 9.17
C ASP A 30 -1.28 1.56 8.85
N VAL A 31 -1.67 1.15 7.64
CA VAL A 31 -1.45 -0.20 7.14
C VAL A 31 -0.22 -0.21 6.25
N TRP A 32 0.68 -1.15 6.53
CA TRP A 32 1.93 -1.32 5.83
C TRP A 32 1.88 -2.57 4.98
N TYR A 33 2.28 -2.45 3.72
CA TYR A 33 2.33 -3.54 2.77
C TYR A 33 3.75 -3.75 2.26
N GLN A 34 4.13 -5.01 2.14
CA GLN A 34 5.20 -5.44 1.26
C GLN A 34 4.58 -5.93 -0.03
N TYR A 35 5.11 -5.52 -1.18
CA TYR A 35 4.64 -5.94 -2.50
C TYR A 35 5.84 -6.32 -3.38
N ILE A 36 5.64 -7.26 -4.30
CA ILE A 36 6.71 -7.80 -5.15
C ILE A 36 6.47 -7.42 -6.62
N ASP A 37 5.22 -7.38 -7.06
CA ASP A 37 4.82 -7.16 -8.44
C ASP A 37 3.62 -6.19 -8.56
N GLU A 38 3.18 -5.96 -9.79
CA GLU A 38 2.04 -5.10 -10.10
C GLU A 38 0.70 -5.72 -9.64
N GLU A 39 0.58 -7.05 -9.63
CA GLU A 39 -0.64 -7.75 -9.20
C GLU A 39 -0.90 -7.54 -7.70
N ASP A 40 0.17 -7.52 -6.89
CA ASP A 40 0.11 -7.15 -5.47
C ASP A 40 -0.41 -5.72 -5.26
N VAL A 41 0.03 -4.79 -6.10
CA VAL A 41 -0.39 -3.38 -6.02
C VAL A 41 -1.85 -3.23 -6.43
N ASP A 42 -2.27 -3.89 -7.52
CA ASP A 42 -3.66 -3.90 -7.97
C ASP A 42 -4.58 -4.48 -6.89
N GLU A 43 -4.17 -5.57 -6.21
CA GLU A 43 -4.96 -6.13 -5.11
C GLU A 43 -5.09 -5.17 -3.93
N ILE A 44 -4.04 -4.42 -3.57
CA ILE A 44 -4.09 -3.39 -2.52
C ILE A 44 -5.07 -2.28 -2.91
N ILE A 45 -5.04 -1.83 -4.16
CA ILE A 45 -5.93 -0.77 -4.64
C ILE A 45 -7.38 -1.26 -4.65
N ASP A 46 -7.67 -2.42 -5.23
CA ASP A 46 -9.02 -2.95 -5.36
C ASP A 46 -9.61 -3.36 -4.00
N SER A 47 -8.86 -4.10 -3.20
CA SER A 47 -9.35 -4.65 -1.93
C SER A 47 -9.34 -3.63 -0.81
N HIS A 48 -8.22 -2.93 -0.61
CA HIS A 48 -8.07 -2.02 0.53
C HIS A 48 -8.58 -0.62 0.19
N LEU A 49 -8.04 0.04 -0.83
CA LEU A 49 -8.40 1.43 -1.13
C LEU A 49 -9.85 1.55 -1.60
N MET A 50 -10.28 0.74 -2.57
CA MET A 50 -11.65 0.77 -3.08
C MET A 50 -12.63 -0.07 -2.25
N GLY A 51 -12.19 -1.24 -1.78
CA GLY A 51 -13.05 -2.21 -1.08
C GLY A 51 -13.08 -2.08 0.45
N GLY A 52 -12.21 -1.28 1.07
CA GLY A 52 -12.12 -1.11 2.52
C GLY A 52 -11.67 -2.36 3.28
N LYS A 53 -11.03 -3.32 2.62
CA LYS A 53 -10.57 -4.60 3.19
C LYS A 53 -9.06 -4.76 3.05
N GLU A 54 -8.38 -4.83 4.19
CA GLU A 54 -6.92 -5.01 4.20
C GLU A 54 -6.47 -6.34 3.59
N VAL A 55 -5.42 -6.29 2.76
CA VAL A 55 -4.77 -7.46 2.16
C VAL A 55 -3.82 -8.13 3.16
N LYS A 56 -4.34 -9.03 4.00
CA LYS A 56 -3.56 -9.66 5.10
C LYS A 56 -2.29 -10.39 4.66
N ARG A 57 -2.25 -10.91 3.42
CA ARG A 57 -1.08 -11.64 2.90
C ARG A 57 0.13 -10.74 2.68
N LEU A 58 -0.12 -9.49 2.28
CA LEU A 58 0.90 -8.47 2.00
C LEU A 58 1.21 -7.61 3.23
N LYS A 59 0.34 -7.66 4.25
CA LYS A 59 0.46 -6.82 5.45
C LYS A 59 1.70 -7.17 6.26
N ILE A 60 2.53 -6.17 6.51
CA ILE A 60 3.69 -6.27 7.41
C ILE A 60 3.37 -5.65 8.76
N LYS A 61 3.99 -6.17 9.83
CA LYS A 61 3.90 -5.58 11.16
C LYS A 61 4.85 -4.39 11.26
#